data_AF-A0A7W0YNJ9-F1
#
_entry.id   AF-A0A7W0YNJ9-F1
#
_cell.length_a   1.000
_cell.length_b   1.000
_cell.length_c   1.000
_cell.angle_alpha   90.00
_cell.angle_beta   90.00
_cell.angle_gamma   90.00
#
_symmetry.space_group_name_H-M   'P 1'
#
loop_
_entity.id
_entity.type
_entity.pdbx_description
1 polymer ?
#
loop_
_entity_poly.entity_id
_entity_poly.type
_entity_poly.pdbx_seq_one_letter_code
_entity_poly.pdbx_strand_id
1 'polypeptide(L)'
;MRAAPGGAVVFDRGALVAALRAAGLAMTARGTIDGDVLGVPAYNYENREGPVQVFEFATEERARAAAGRVSKDGHNIASGDRISHYDWIAPPHWFRRGHLVALYLGTD
;
A
#
# COMPACT_ATOMS: atom_id res chain seq x y z
N MET A 1 27.56 23.42 -20.89
CA MET A 1 26.20 22.87 -20.67
C MET A 1 26.31 21.71 -19.70
N ARG A 2 25.68 21.79 -18.52
CA ARG A 2 25.69 20.71 -17.53
C ARG A 2 24.25 20.25 -17.35
N ALA A 3 23.98 18.99 -17.68
CA ALA A 3 22.66 18.39 -17.61
C ALA A 3 22.14 18.40 -16.15
N ALA A 4 20.90 18.83 -15.96
CA ALA A 4 20.17 18.64 -14.71
C ALA A 4 19.77 17.17 -14.60
N PRO A 5 19.89 16.52 -13.42
CA PRO A 5 19.24 15.23 -13.23
C PRO A 5 17.74 15.50 -13.20
N GLY A 6 17.02 15.01 -14.22
CA GLY A 6 15.57 14.92 -14.19
C GLY A 6 15.18 14.02 -13.03
N GLY A 7 14.91 14.61 -11.87
CA GLY A 7 14.32 13.93 -10.73
C GLY A 7 12.92 13.50 -11.15
N ALA A 8 12.78 12.27 -11.63
CA ALA A 8 11.48 11.68 -11.85
C ALA A 8 10.67 11.86 -10.57
N VAL A 9 9.49 12.49 -10.66
CA VAL A 9 8.59 12.65 -9.53
C VAL A 9 8.22 11.25 -9.06
N VAL A 10 8.85 10.80 -7.99
CA VAL A 10 8.59 9.50 -7.43
C VAL A 10 7.20 9.55 -6.78
N PHE A 11 6.30 8.68 -7.19
CA PHE A 11 4.98 8.57 -6.57
C PHE A 11 5.13 7.80 -5.25
N ASP A 12 5.44 8.55 -4.19
CA ASP A 12 5.62 8.04 -2.83
C ASP A 12 4.32 8.11 -2.01
N ARG A 13 4.38 7.61 -0.76
CA ARG A 13 3.23 7.62 0.15
C ARG A 13 2.66 9.03 0.37
N GLY A 14 3.52 10.05 0.42
CA GLY A 14 3.10 11.44 0.59
C GLY A 14 2.29 11.94 -0.61
N ALA A 15 2.77 11.65 -1.82
CA ALA A 15 2.08 11.96 -3.08
C ALA A 15 0.73 11.23 -3.18
N LEU A 16 0.66 9.96 -2.77
CA LEU A 16 -0.60 9.20 -2.71
C LEU A 16 -1.60 9.86 -1.75
N VAL A 17 -1.19 10.15 -0.52
CA VAL A 17 -2.06 10.77 0.49
C VAL A 17 -2.53 12.15 0.05
N ALA A 18 -1.65 12.94 -0.57
CA ALA A 18 -2.01 14.25 -1.11
C ALA A 18 -3.04 14.13 -2.24
N ALA A 19 -2.88 13.17 -3.16
CA ALA A 19 -3.81 12.94 -4.25
C ALA A 19 -5.20 12.49 -3.75
N LEU A 20 -5.25 11.58 -2.77
CA LEU A 20 -6.52 11.13 -2.18
C LEU A 20 -7.24 12.27 -1.46
N ARG A 21 -6.51 13.12 -0.73
CA ARG A 21 -7.08 14.33 -0.09
C ARG A 21 -7.59 15.34 -1.11
N ALA A 22 -6.86 15.55 -2.21
CA ALA A 22 -7.31 16.43 -3.29
C ALA A 22 -8.58 15.90 -3.98
N ALA A 23 -8.78 14.57 -3.97
CA ALA A 23 -10.01 13.92 -4.43
C ALA A 23 -11.16 13.95 -3.38
N GLY A 24 -10.96 14.57 -2.21
CA GLY A 24 -11.99 14.71 -1.17
C GLY A 24 -11.99 13.62 -0.10
N LEU A 25 -11.07 12.66 -0.15
CA LEU A 25 -10.95 11.62 0.86
C LEU A 25 -10.08 12.10 2.03
N ALA A 26 -10.66 12.13 3.23
CA ALA A 26 -9.87 12.34 4.45
C ALA A 26 -8.85 11.20 4.60
N MET A 27 -7.61 11.50 4.98
CA MET A 27 -6.58 10.47 5.22
C MET A 27 -5.94 10.73 6.57
N THR A 28 -6.59 10.30 7.63
CA THR A 28 -6.16 10.57 9.02
C THR A 28 -5.14 9.53 9.43
N ALA A 29 -3.88 9.93 9.64
CA ALA A 29 -2.84 8.98 10.04
C ALA A 29 -3.13 8.36 11.41
N ARG A 30 -2.97 7.04 11.51
CA ARG A 30 -3.17 6.25 12.75
C ARG A 30 -1.89 5.61 13.28
N GLY A 31 -0.76 5.86 12.62
CA GLY A 31 0.55 5.32 12.99
C GLY A 31 1.03 4.25 12.00
N THR A 32 2.01 3.47 12.43
CA THR A 32 2.62 2.40 11.64
C THR A 32 2.45 1.05 12.34
N ILE A 33 2.25 0.00 11.56
CA ILE A 33 2.36 -1.39 12.01
C ILE A 33 3.66 -1.95 11.45
N ASP A 34 4.55 -2.42 12.33
CA ASP A 34 5.82 -2.99 11.92
C ASP A 34 5.66 -4.42 11.38
N GLY A 35 6.33 -4.71 10.26
CA GLY A 35 6.62 -6.09 9.83
C GLY A 35 5.41 -6.99 9.58
N ASP A 36 4.28 -6.42 9.15
CA ASP A 36 3.04 -7.15 8.92
C ASP A 36 3.08 -7.97 7.61
N VAL A 37 1.93 -8.17 7.00
CA VAL A 37 1.57 -8.91 5.79
C VAL A 37 2.62 -8.99 4.67
N LEU A 38 3.27 -7.87 4.33
CA LEU A 38 4.17 -7.80 3.18
C LEU A 38 5.66 -7.71 3.55
N GLY A 39 6.02 -7.78 4.82
CA GLY A 39 7.42 -7.73 5.28
C GLY A 39 8.06 -6.34 5.23
N VAL A 40 7.24 -5.29 5.12
CA VAL A 40 7.62 -3.88 5.33
C VAL A 40 6.59 -3.23 6.25
N PRO A 41 6.93 -2.12 6.94
CA PRO A 41 5.96 -1.40 7.75
C PRO A 41 4.74 -0.96 6.93
N ALA A 42 3.57 -1.07 7.53
CA ALA A 42 2.31 -0.54 7.00
C ALA A 42 2.02 0.82 7.62
N TYR A 43 1.79 1.84 6.81
CA TYR A 43 1.30 3.14 7.27
C TYR A 43 -0.22 3.15 7.26
N ASN A 44 -0.83 3.30 8.43
CA ASN A 44 -2.28 3.24 8.59
C ASN A 44 -2.92 4.62 8.49
N TYR A 45 -4.03 4.67 7.77
CA TYR A 45 -4.90 5.82 7.66
C TYR A 45 -6.34 5.41 7.88
N GLU A 46 -7.11 6.31 8.46
CA GLU A 46 -8.56 6.23 8.56
C GLU A 46 -9.17 7.23 7.58
N ASN A 47 -10.16 6.77 6.82
CA ASN A 47 -11.05 7.62 6.06
C ASN A 47 -12.51 7.25 6.35
N ARG A 48 -13.47 7.98 5.77
CA ARG A 48 -14.89 7.75 6.04
C ARG A 48 -15.43 6.46 5.40
N GLU A 49 -14.76 5.97 4.36
CA GLU A 49 -15.09 4.75 3.62
C GLU A 49 -14.47 3.51 4.28
N GLY A 50 -13.35 3.67 4.99
CA GLY A 50 -12.71 2.60 5.75
C GLY A 50 -11.22 2.83 6.02
N PRO A 51 -10.55 1.85 6.66
CA PRO A 51 -9.12 1.91 6.91
C PRO A 51 -8.33 1.65 5.63
N VAL A 52 -7.22 2.37 5.48
CA VAL A 52 -6.26 2.23 4.39
C VAL A 52 -4.88 1.98 4.98
N GLN A 53 -4.22 0.92 4.52
CA GLN A 53 -2.83 0.62 4.81
C GLN A 53 -1.98 0.88 3.57
N VAL A 54 -0.86 1.57 3.71
CA VAL A 54 0.09 1.82 2.62
C VAL A 54 1.44 1.22 2.96
N PHE A 55 1.94 0.38 2.06
CA PHE A 55 3.24 -0.28 2.13
C PHE A 55 4.17 0.36 1.10
N GLU A 56 5.29 0.91 1.57
CA GLU A 56 6.28 1.59 0.73
C GLU A 56 7.55 0.75 0.63
N PHE A 57 7.90 0.35 -0.59
CA PHE A 57 9.05 -0.50 -0.87
C PHE A 57 10.21 0.33 -1.43
N ALA A 58 11.43 -0.20 -1.30
CA ALA A 58 12.62 0.47 -1.85
C ALA A 58 12.58 0.59 -3.39
N THR A 59 11.91 -0.33 -4.09
CA THR A 59 11.81 -0.31 -5.56
C THR A 59 10.45 -0.81 -6.05
N GLU A 60 10.10 -0.50 -7.29
CA GLU A 60 8.91 -1.01 -7.94
C GLU A 60 8.93 -2.54 -8.09
N GLU A 61 10.08 -3.15 -8.37
CA GLU A 61 10.21 -4.61 -8.47
C GLU A 61 9.86 -5.29 -7.15
N ARG A 62 10.26 -4.70 -6.02
CA ARG A 62 9.94 -5.22 -4.68
C ARG A 62 8.45 -5.10 -4.39
N ALA A 63 7.82 -3.98 -4.73
CA ALA A 63 6.37 -3.80 -4.60
C ALA A 63 5.59 -4.78 -5.49
N ARG A 64 6.04 -5.00 -6.73
CA ARG A 64 5.44 -5.96 -7.67
C ARG A 64 5.55 -7.39 -7.15
N ALA A 65 6.73 -7.79 -6.67
CA ALA A 65 6.93 -9.11 -6.07
C ALA A 65 6.09 -9.29 -4.80
N ALA A 66 5.95 -8.24 -3.97
CA ALA A 66 5.10 -8.28 -2.79
C ALA A 66 3.62 -8.44 -3.14
N ALA A 67 3.09 -7.64 -4.07
CA ALA A 67 1.71 -7.76 -4.52
C ALA A 67 1.42 -9.12 -5.16
N GLY A 68 2.39 -9.71 -5.87
CA GLY A 68 2.24 -11.05 -6.46
C GLY A 68 2.13 -12.19 -5.44
N ARG A 69 2.39 -11.94 -4.15
CA ARG A 69 2.17 -12.91 -3.07
C ARG A 69 0.74 -12.91 -2.54
N VAL A 70 -0.05 -11.91 -2.90
CA VAL A 70 -1.45 -11.78 -2.50
C VAL A 70 -2.32 -12.57 -3.46
N SER A 71 -3.18 -13.44 -2.94
CA SER A 71 -4.17 -14.18 -3.72
C SER A 71 -5.17 -13.24 -4.41
N LYS A 72 -5.85 -13.76 -5.43
CA LYS A 72 -6.82 -12.98 -6.21
C LYS A 72 -7.96 -12.40 -5.35
N ASP A 73 -8.36 -13.09 -4.29
CA ASP A 73 -9.38 -12.65 -3.34
C ASP A 73 -8.83 -11.73 -2.23
N GLY A 74 -7.51 -11.48 -2.18
CA GLY A 74 -6.90 -10.57 -1.21
C GLY A 74 -6.74 -11.12 0.21
N HIS A 75 -7.15 -12.38 0.48
CA HIS A 75 -7.16 -12.94 1.84
C HIS A 75 -5.95 -13.82 2.16
N ASN A 76 -5.27 -14.39 1.17
CA ASN A 76 -4.16 -15.31 1.38
C ASN A 76 -2.86 -14.68 0.89
N ILE A 77 -1.84 -14.68 1.74
CA ILE A 77 -0.58 -14.01 1.44
C ILE A 77 0.57 -14.98 1.66
N ALA A 78 1.31 -15.24 0.58
CA ALA A 78 2.46 -16.13 0.60
C ALA A 78 3.69 -15.43 1.20
N SER A 79 4.51 -16.19 1.94
CA SER A 79 5.81 -15.76 2.43
C SER A 79 6.71 -16.99 2.59
N GLY A 80 7.69 -17.14 1.68
CA GLY A 80 8.46 -18.38 1.55
C GLY A 80 7.53 -19.57 1.26
N ASP A 81 7.69 -20.63 2.05
CA ASP A 81 6.89 -21.87 1.92
C ASP A 81 5.56 -21.82 2.70
N ARG A 82 5.21 -20.67 3.29
CA ARG A 82 3.99 -20.49 4.09
C ARG A 82 2.97 -19.62 3.36
N ILE A 83 1.70 -19.97 3.49
CA ILE A 83 0.56 -19.11 3.12
C ILE A 83 -0.18 -18.75 4.41
N SER A 84 -0.41 -17.47 4.63
CA SER A 84 -1.20 -16.96 5.76
C SER A 84 -2.54 -16.45 5.27
N HIS A 85 -3.62 -16.92 5.91
CA HIS A 85 -4.97 -16.41 5.70
C HIS A 85 -5.22 -15.26 6.67
N TYR A 86 -5.77 -14.16 6.15
CA TYR A 86 -6.14 -12.98 6.91
C TYR A 86 -7.64 -12.78 6.86
N ASP A 87 -8.25 -12.81 8.05
CA ASP A 87 -9.66 -12.46 8.23
C ASP A 87 -9.74 -10.94 8.47
N TRP A 88 -9.93 -10.21 7.38
CA TRP A 88 -10.01 -8.76 7.40
C TRP A 88 -11.34 -8.29 8.00
N ILE A 89 -11.34 -7.14 8.68
CA ILE A 89 -12.56 -6.55 9.27
C ILE A 89 -13.61 -6.15 8.21
N ALA A 90 -13.18 -5.99 6.95
CA ALA A 90 -14.02 -5.69 5.79
C ALA A 90 -13.33 -6.25 4.52
N PRO A 91 -14.03 -6.34 3.36
CA PRO A 91 -13.45 -6.88 2.14
C PRO A 91 -12.14 -6.18 1.72
N PRO A 92 -11.07 -6.92 1.39
CA PRO A 92 -9.79 -6.34 1.02
C PRO A 92 -9.71 -5.92 -0.44
N HIS A 93 -9.28 -4.69 -0.67
CA HIS A 93 -8.99 -4.14 -2.00
C HIS A 93 -7.52 -3.75 -2.09
N TRP A 94 -6.76 -4.50 -2.90
CA TRP A 94 -5.32 -4.32 -3.07
C TRP A 94 -5.00 -3.52 -4.34
N PHE A 95 -4.20 -2.47 -4.20
CA PHE A 95 -3.75 -1.61 -5.29
C PHE A 95 -2.22 -1.54 -5.30
N ARG A 96 -1.62 -1.35 -6.48
CA ARG A 96 -0.18 -1.12 -6.63
C ARG A 96 0.08 0.02 -7.60
N ARG A 97 1.03 0.90 -7.26
CA ARG A 97 1.55 1.92 -8.16
C ARG A 97 3.01 2.22 -7.83
N GLY A 98 3.91 2.09 -8.80
CA GLY A 98 5.34 2.27 -8.59
C GLY A 98 5.84 1.36 -7.46
N HIS A 99 6.49 1.95 -6.46
CA HIS A 99 7.02 1.25 -5.29
C HIS A 99 6.01 1.12 -4.13
N LEU A 100 4.73 1.50 -4.32
CA LEU A 100 3.69 1.42 -3.30
C LEU A 100 2.75 0.23 -3.55
N VAL A 101 2.32 -0.40 -2.46
CA VAL A 101 1.13 -1.24 -2.40
C VAL A 101 0.17 -0.63 -1.37
N ALA A 102 -1.11 -0.53 -1.68
CA ALA A 102 -2.14 -0.08 -0.75
C ALA A 102 -3.19 -1.16 -0.55
N LEU A 103 -3.67 -1.29 0.68
CA LEU A 103 -4.81 -2.11 1.07
C LEU A 103 -5.90 -1.18 1.60
N TYR A 104 -7.07 -1.22 0.98
CA TYR A 104 -8.28 -0.61 1.51
C TYR A 104 -9.22 -1.72 1.99
N LEU A 105 -9.78 -1.59 3.21
CA LEU A 105 -10.76 -2.53 3.72
C LEU A 105 -12.13 -1.86 3.74
N GLY A 106 -13.05 -2.31 2.90
CA GLY A 106 -14.35 -1.67 2.77
C GLY A 106 -15.09 -2.12 1.52
N THR A 107 -15.99 -1.28 1.04
CA THR A 107 -16.67 -1.44 -0.25
C THR A 107 -16.21 -0.31 -1.16
N ASP A 108 -15.79 -0.65 -2.38
CA ASP A 108 -15.58 0.30 -3.49
C ASP A 108 -16.93 0.68 -4.14
#